data_AF-A0A1X1MKK1-F1
#
_entry.id   AF-A0A1X1MKK1-F1
#
_cell.length_a   1.000
_cell.length_b   1.000
_cell.length_c   1.000
_cell.angle_alpha   90.00
_cell.angle_beta   90.00
_cell.angle_gamma   90.00
#
_symmetry.space_group_name_H-M   'P 1'
#
loop_
_entity.id
_entity.type
_entity.pdbx_description
1 polymer ?
#
loop_
_entity_poly.entity_id
_entity_poly.type
_entity_poly.pdbx_seq_one_letter_code
_entity_poly.pdbx_strand_id
1 'polypeptide(L)'
;MSRRYIVIGAGAVGATVAVELRLAGIDVVVVARGANLAALRAGGLRYIRPPATPGGEPDERRIPLDVVGGPDEVDLRGDDVLVLATKSQDSEALLAQWAWRPVDVDGTRRTAAEALPVVLLQNGIENARTALRRFATVIDAVVLSPSSHVRPGEVVSPAAPLAAAFYLGRAPRGAVDDPTAEAVAADLRRASFAVAVVADIDRRKAGKLLGNLAYNLDAIYAPSELRDAAAAVLVEEARRVFAAAGVETAGVCPDDGLDLSGLVPHEIPGFSREGSSTWQSLARGGSVESDFLNGEIVLLARLHGLAAPVNAGVQRRIATAARTGTPPGGFDQADLAALLASAPAGVVPYAGVVPYADVVPYADVVPYADVAPDAGRTRAGVALGEVLVNVRRLHDELLSPGPPLLLDVRWALGDPHGHDHYREGHLPGAVYVDLDTELAAAPGGTAGRHPLPELVNLQQAARRWGLTAGRAVVVYDAVGGLSAARAWWLLRWAGVADVRILDGALAAWQEAGFPLETGEIISAPGDIVLHAGQLPVLDADGAARVAREGVLLDARAAERYRGEVEPIDPRAGHIPGAV
;
A
#
# COMPACT_ATOMS: atom_id res chain seq x y z
N MET A 1 -11.22 19.80 29.05
CA MET A 1 -12.47 19.04 28.79
C MET A 1 -12.20 18.07 27.64
N SER A 2 -12.85 16.91 27.60
CA SER A 2 -12.73 15.99 26.45
C SER A 2 -13.42 16.63 25.25
N ARG A 3 -12.81 16.56 24.06
CA ARG A 3 -13.43 17.02 22.81
C ARG A 3 -14.68 16.19 22.48
N ARG A 4 -15.58 16.77 21.71
CA ARG A 4 -16.68 16.06 21.04
C ARG A 4 -16.47 16.03 19.54
N TYR A 5 -16.73 14.89 18.93
CA TYR A 5 -16.60 14.71 17.49
C TYR A 5 -17.96 14.76 16.82
N ILE A 6 -18.12 15.64 15.83
CA ILE A 6 -19.29 15.70 14.95
C ILE A 6 -18.93 14.97 13.65
N VAL A 7 -19.30 13.69 13.58
CA VAL A 7 -18.96 12.84 12.43
C VAL A 7 -19.99 12.99 11.33
N ILE A 8 -19.64 13.78 10.33
CA ILE A 8 -20.48 14.10 9.19
C ILE A 8 -20.35 12.99 8.14
N GLY A 9 -21.28 12.03 8.18
CA GLY A 9 -21.34 10.90 7.27
C GLY A 9 -21.15 9.55 7.97
N ALA A 10 -22.25 8.85 8.21
CA ALA A 10 -22.26 7.51 8.81
C ALA A 10 -22.06 6.37 7.78
N GLY A 11 -21.10 6.54 6.87
CA GLY A 11 -20.64 5.47 5.97
C GLY A 11 -19.69 4.49 6.68
N ALA A 12 -18.99 3.64 5.94
CA ALA A 12 -18.10 2.62 6.53
C ALA A 12 -17.06 3.23 7.48
N VAL A 13 -16.26 4.17 6.97
CA VAL A 13 -15.20 4.83 7.75
C VAL A 13 -15.77 5.69 8.88
N GLY A 14 -16.73 6.57 8.57
CA GLY A 14 -17.28 7.49 9.56
C GLY A 14 -18.00 6.79 10.71
N ALA A 15 -18.78 5.74 10.43
CA ALA A 15 -19.44 4.97 11.48
C ALA A 15 -18.44 4.17 12.33
N THR A 16 -17.39 3.59 11.72
CA THR A 16 -16.29 2.95 12.47
C THR A 16 -15.60 3.96 13.41
N VAL A 17 -15.23 5.14 12.90
CA VAL A 17 -14.64 6.21 13.73
C VAL A 17 -15.56 6.61 14.88
N ALA A 18 -16.85 6.81 14.60
CA ALA A 18 -17.82 7.18 15.63
C ALA A 18 -17.97 6.13 16.72
N VAL A 19 -18.02 4.84 16.35
CA VAL A 19 -18.15 3.75 17.31
C VAL A 19 -16.90 3.58 18.16
N GLU A 20 -15.71 3.55 17.56
CA GLU A 20 -14.48 3.35 18.33
C GLU A 20 -14.22 4.53 19.30
N LEU A 21 -14.50 5.77 18.87
CA LEU A 21 -14.44 6.94 19.77
C LEU A 21 -15.46 6.81 20.92
N ARG A 22 -16.70 6.40 20.63
CA ARG A 22 -17.72 6.19 21.66
C ARG A 22 -17.31 5.10 22.66
N LEU A 23 -16.76 3.98 22.17
CA LEU A 23 -16.26 2.89 23.00
C LEU A 23 -15.09 3.32 23.89
N ALA A 24 -14.27 4.27 23.42
CA ALA A 24 -13.21 4.91 24.19
C ALA A 24 -13.72 5.98 25.19
N GLY A 25 -15.03 6.17 25.32
CA GLY A 25 -15.66 7.15 26.21
C GLY A 25 -15.55 8.59 25.71
N ILE A 26 -15.30 8.80 24.42
CA ILE A 26 -15.26 10.12 23.78
C ILE A 26 -16.66 10.48 23.28
N ASP A 27 -17.04 11.74 23.48
CA ASP A 27 -18.34 12.26 23.06
C ASP A 27 -18.41 12.35 21.52
N VAL A 28 -19.47 11.81 20.94
CA VAL A 28 -19.64 11.72 19.48
C VAL A 28 -21.09 11.94 19.11
N VAL A 29 -21.31 12.83 18.15
CA VAL A 29 -22.58 13.01 17.44
C VAL A 29 -22.37 12.61 15.98
N VAL A 30 -23.27 11.79 15.44
CA VAL A 30 -23.20 11.27 14.09
C VAL A 30 -24.24 11.93 13.21
N VAL A 31 -23.82 12.44 12.05
CA VAL A 31 -24.72 13.01 11.06
C VAL A 31 -24.98 11.96 9.97
N ALA A 32 -26.25 11.61 9.78
CA ALA A 32 -26.68 10.65 8.79
C ALA A 32 -27.89 11.17 8.00
N ARG A 33 -28.17 10.56 6.83
CA ARG A 33 -29.34 10.90 6.01
C ARG A 33 -30.09 9.65 5.53
N GLY A 34 -31.33 9.84 5.10
CA GLY A 34 -32.14 8.81 4.45
C GLY A 34 -32.35 7.54 5.28
N ALA A 35 -32.31 6.38 4.64
CA ALA A 35 -32.54 5.09 5.29
C ALA A 35 -31.53 4.80 6.42
N ASN A 36 -30.29 5.27 6.30
CA ASN A 36 -29.25 5.06 7.32
C ASN A 36 -29.56 5.87 8.59
N LEU A 37 -30.03 7.12 8.44
CA LEU A 37 -30.51 7.93 9.58
C LEU A 37 -31.65 7.25 10.33
N ALA A 38 -32.64 6.75 9.58
CA ALA A 38 -33.79 6.05 10.16
C ALA A 38 -33.36 4.80 10.93
N ALA A 39 -32.47 3.99 10.36
CA ALA A 39 -31.95 2.78 11.00
C ALA A 39 -31.18 3.09 12.29
N LEU A 40 -30.28 4.09 12.24
CA LEU A 40 -29.48 4.49 13.40
C LEU A 40 -30.34 5.06 14.54
N ARG A 41 -31.35 5.86 14.24
CA ARG A 41 -32.30 6.37 15.25
C ARG A 41 -33.17 5.26 15.85
N ALA A 42 -33.54 4.25 15.06
CA ALA A 42 -34.42 3.18 15.51
C ALA A 42 -33.72 2.19 16.46
N GLY A 43 -32.43 1.93 16.27
CA GLY A 43 -31.76 0.87 17.02
C GLY A 43 -30.24 0.99 17.16
N GLY A 44 -29.64 2.14 16.86
CA GLY A 44 -28.19 2.31 16.84
C GLY A 44 -27.52 1.61 15.66
N LEU A 45 -26.19 1.49 15.72
CA LEU A 45 -25.39 0.80 14.70
C LEU A 45 -25.15 -0.65 15.10
N ARG A 46 -25.46 -1.61 14.21
CA ARG A 46 -24.91 -2.98 14.29
C ARG A 46 -23.47 -2.92 13.78
N TYR A 47 -22.53 -3.10 14.69
CA TYR A 47 -21.09 -3.05 14.44
C TYR A 47 -20.50 -4.43 14.65
N ILE A 48 -19.82 -4.95 13.63
CA ILE A 48 -19.36 -6.33 13.57
C ILE A 48 -17.84 -6.31 13.48
N ARG A 49 -17.19 -6.98 14.44
CA ARG A 49 -15.73 -7.12 14.57
C ARG A 49 -15.35 -8.61 14.45
N PRO A 50 -14.06 -8.92 14.19
CA PRO A 50 -13.58 -10.30 14.16
C PRO A 50 -13.86 -11.04 15.47
N PRO A 51 -13.94 -12.38 15.43
CA PRO A 51 -14.05 -13.17 16.64
C PRO A 51 -12.80 -13.00 17.51
N ALA A 52 -12.95 -13.10 18.83
CA ALA A 52 -11.82 -13.05 19.77
C ALA A 52 -10.85 -14.23 19.63
N THR A 53 -11.30 -15.33 19.00
CA THR A 53 -10.52 -16.53 18.72
C THR A 53 -10.78 -17.00 17.29
N PRO A 54 -9.77 -17.52 16.56
CA PRO A 54 -9.96 -18.07 15.23
C PRO A 54 -11.09 -19.11 15.18
N GLY A 55 -12.00 -18.97 14.22
CA GLY A 55 -13.17 -19.86 14.05
C GLY A 55 -14.32 -19.63 15.04
N GLY A 56 -14.25 -18.61 15.90
CA GLY A 56 -15.33 -18.22 16.81
C GLY A 56 -16.44 -17.40 16.13
N GLU A 57 -17.50 -17.10 16.89
CA GLU A 57 -18.57 -16.22 16.45
C GLU A 57 -18.08 -14.76 16.35
N PRO A 58 -18.50 -13.99 15.32
CA PRO A 58 -18.20 -12.57 15.22
C PRO A 58 -18.59 -11.80 16.48
N ASP A 59 -17.77 -10.81 16.85
CA ASP A 59 -18.14 -9.86 17.90
C ASP A 59 -19.14 -8.84 17.33
N GLU A 60 -20.42 -9.20 17.44
CA GLU A 60 -21.53 -8.38 17.01
C GLU A 60 -22.08 -7.54 18.15
N ARG A 61 -22.01 -6.22 17.99
CA ARG A 61 -22.53 -5.27 18.98
C ARG A 61 -23.53 -4.32 18.37
N ARG A 62 -24.53 -3.93 19.17
CA ARG A 62 -25.46 -2.85 18.83
C ARG A 62 -25.12 -1.62 19.64
N ILE A 63 -24.50 -0.65 18.99
CA ILE A 63 -23.93 0.54 19.63
C ILE A 63 -24.92 1.71 19.50
N PRO A 64 -25.46 2.23 20.61
CA PRO A 64 -26.26 3.45 20.58
C PRO A 64 -25.35 4.64 20.24
N LEU A 65 -25.83 5.49 19.33
CA LEU A 65 -25.14 6.69 18.88
C LEU A 65 -26.10 7.87 18.96
N ASP A 66 -25.60 9.05 19.32
CA ASP A 66 -26.37 10.28 19.20
C ASP A 66 -26.38 10.70 17.74
N VAL A 67 -27.56 10.70 17.12
CA VAL A 67 -27.68 10.79 15.65
C VAL A 67 -28.59 11.94 15.23
N VAL A 68 -28.05 12.81 14.39
CA VAL A 68 -28.73 13.97 13.83
C VAL A 68 -28.82 13.88 12.30
N GLY A 69 -29.82 14.53 11.72
CA GLY A 69 -30.04 14.62 10.27
C GLY A 69 -29.21 15.71 9.59
N GLY A 70 -28.71 16.68 10.37
CA GLY A 70 -27.96 17.82 9.85
C GLY A 70 -27.62 18.84 10.95
N PRO A 71 -27.00 19.97 10.57
CA PRO A 71 -26.52 20.97 11.51
C PRO A 71 -27.62 21.75 12.25
N ASP A 72 -28.87 21.66 11.83
CA ASP A 72 -30.01 22.31 12.51
C ASP A 72 -30.50 21.56 13.74
N GLU A 73 -30.05 20.31 13.92
CA GLU A 73 -30.43 19.46 15.04
C GLU A 73 -29.30 19.32 16.09
N VAL A 74 -28.20 20.07 15.95
CA VAL A 74 -27.07 20.05 16.89
C VAL A 74 -26.55 21.46 17.13
N ASP A 75 -26.41 21.81 18.41
CA ASP A 75 -25.71 23.02 18.83
C ASP A 75 -24.21 22.73 18.94
N LEU A 76 -23.42 23.51 18.22
CA LEU A 76 -21.96 23.40 18.22
C LEU A 76 -21.35 24.06 19.46
N ARG A 77 -20.30 23.45 19.98
CA ARG A 77 -19.54 23.87 21.16
C ARG A 77 -18.11 24.22 20.74
N GLY A 78 -17.44 25.08 21.50
CA GLY A 78 -16.06 25.49 21.22
C GLY A 78 -15.01 24.36 21.26
N ASP A 79 -15.35 23.20 21.82
CA ASP A 79 -14.50 22.01 21.91
C ASP A 79 -14.82 20.93 20.86
N ASP A 80 -15.68 21.25 19.87
CA ASP A 80 -16.06 20.33 18.81
C ASP A 80 -14.96 20.14 17.76
N VAL A 81 -14.90 18.93 17.21
CA VAL A 81 -14.13 18.59 16.01
C VAL A 81 -15.10 18.14 14.93
N LEU A 82 -15.16 18.84 13.80
CA LEU A 82 -15.95 18.39 12.67
C LEU A 82 -15.16 17.33 11.90
N VAL A 83 -15.78 16.19 11.59
CA VAL A 83 -15.13 15.12 10.82
C VAL A 83 -15.94 14.85 9.56
N LEU A 84 -15.39 15.15 8.39
CA LEU A 84 -16.04 14.91 7.12
C LEU A 84 -15.68 13.51 6.59
N ALA A 85 -16.66 12.60 6.64
CA ALA A 85 -16.54 11.20 6.22
C ALA A 85 -17.56 10.81 5.13
N THR A 86 -18.03 11.81 4.37
CA THR A 86 -18.87 11.64 3.18
C THR A 86 -18.03 11.50 1.92
N LYS A 87 -18.65 11.25 0.76
CA LYS A 87 -17.94 11.20 -0.52
C LYS A 87 -17.51 12.60 -0.98
N SER A 88 -16.43 12.66 -1.76
CA SER A 88 -15.79 13.92 -2.17
C SER A 88 -16.73 14.85 -2.96
N GLN A 89 -17.68 14.31 -3.73
CA GLN A 89 -18.70 15.11 -4.43
C GLN A 89 -19.66 15.90 -3.52
N ASP A 90 -19.82 15.47 -2.26
CA ASP A 90 -20.68 16.15 -1.30
C ASP A 90 -19.91 17.23 -0.49
N SER A 91 -18.58 17.30 -0.61
CA SER A 91 -17.71 18.13 0.23
C SER A 91 -18.08 19.60 0.21
N GLU A 92 -18.20 20.20 -0.97
CA GLU A 92 -18.46 21.64 -1.11
C GLU A 92 -19.77 22.05 -0.44
N ALA A 93 -20.85 21.30 -0.69
CA ALA A 93 -22.16 21.59 -0.11
C ALA A 93 -22.16 21.43 1.41
N LEU A 94 -21.53 20.37 1.93
CA LEU A 94 -21.44 20.13 3.36
C LEU A 94 -20.56 21.18 4.05
N LEU A 95 -19.38 21.46 3.52
CA LEU A 95 -18.50 22.49 4.09
C LEU A 95 -19.18 23.85 4.12
N ALA A 96 -19.93 24.23 3.07
CA ALA A 96 -20.73 25.45 3.07
C ALA A 96 -21.85 25.45 4.14
N GLN A 97 -22.50 24.31 4.35
CA GLN A 97 -23.58 24.15 5.34
C GLN A 97 -23.06 24.27 6.79
N TRP A 98 -21.87 23.75 7.06
CA TRP A 98 -21.29 23.70 8.41
C TRP A 98 -20.46 24.93 8.77
N ALA A 99 -19.74 25.53 7.81
CA ALA A 99 -18.79 26.62 8.05
C ALA A 99 -19.36 27.79 8.86
N TRP A 100 -20.60 28.20 8.56
CA TRP A 100 -21.19 29.42 9.12
C TRP A 100 -22.12 29.16 10.29
N ARG A 101 -22.14 27.93 10.81
CA ARG A 101 -22.92 27.60 12.01
C ARG A 101 -22.34 28.36 13.22
N PRO A 102 -23.20 28.92 14.08
CA PRO A 102 -22.74 29.65 15.24
C PRO A 102 -22.11 28.69 16.26
N VAL A 103 -21.01 29.13 16.87
CA VAL A 103 -20.32 28.43 17.96
C VAL A 103 -20.05 29.44 19.06
N ASP A 104 -20.38 29.07 20.30
CA ASP A 104 -19.95 29.84 21.47
C ASP A 104 -18.57 29.34 21.93
N VAL A 105 -17.59 30.23 21.93
CA VAL A 105 -16.24 29.99 22.44
C VAL A 105 -15.97 31.00 23.54
N ASP A 106 -16.00 30.52 24.79
CA ASP A 106 -15.73 31.32 25.99
C ASP A 106 -16.60 32.61 26.08
N GLY A 107 -17.88 32.51 25.73
CA GLY A 107 -18.83 33.63 25.74
C GLY A 107 -18.73 34.55 24.51
N THR A 108 -17.89 34.20 23.53
CA THR A 108 -17.77 34.91 22.25
C THR A 108 -18.39 34.09 21.15
N ARG A 109 -19.37 34.67 20.45
CA ARG A 109 -19.99 34.05 19.28
C ARG A 109 -19.06 34.11 18.08
N ARG A 110 -18.67 32.95 17.56
CA ARG A 110 -17.88 32.78 16.34
C ARG A 110 -18.61 31.88 15.35
N THR A 111 -18.08 31.73 14.16
CA THR A 111 -18.53 30.70 13.21
C THR A 111 -17.70 29.43 13.37
N ALA A 112 -18.26 28.28 13.00
CA ALA A 112 -17.55 26.99 13.05
C ALA A 112 -16.25 27.03 12.24
N ALA A 113 -16.26 27.68 11.08
CA ALA A 113 -15.10 27.85 10.22
C ALA A 113 -13.95 28.64 10.88
N GLU A 114 -14.26 29.60 11.76
CA GLU A 114 -13.26 30.38 12.49
C GLU A 114 -12.75 29.68 13.74
N ALA A 115 -13.59 28.85 14.37
CA ALA A 115 -13.36 28.34 15.72
C ALA A 115 -12.94 26.86 15.76
N LEU A 116 -13.49 26.02 14.88
CA LEU A 116 -13.40 24.56 15.00
C LEU A 116 -12.45 23.96 13.94
N PRO A 117 -11.69 22.91 14.29
CA PRO A 117 -11.05 22.07 13.30
C PRO A 117 -12.07 21.30 12.46
N VAL A 118 -11.76 21.18 11.17
CA VAL A 118 -12.36 20.17 10.29
C VAL A 118 -11.32 19.12 9.91
N VAL A 119 -11.64 17.86 10.15
CA VAL A 119 -10.84 16.68 9.78
C VAL A 119 -11.46 16.03 8.55
N LEU A 120 -10.68 15.83 7.50
CA LEU A 120 -11.15 15.27 6.23
C LEU A 120 -10.70 13.81 6.09
N LEU A 121 -11.65 12.87 6.06
CA LEU A 121 -11.35 11.43 5.96
C LEU A 121 -11.46 10.87 4.53
N GLN A 122 -11.70 11.75 3.57
CA GLN A 122 -11.97 11.41 2.18
C GLN A 122 -10.70 11.00 1.42
N ASN A 123 -10.87 10.22 0.36
CA ASN A 123 -9.82 10.01 -0.64
C ASN A 123 -9.66 11.23 -1.56
N GLY A 124 -8.60 11.25 -2.37
CA GLY A 124 -8.33 12.33 -3.33
C GLY A 124 -7.75 13.59 -2.68
N ILE A 125 -7.34 14.55 -3.51
CA ILE A 125 -6.57 15.75 -3.08
C ILE A 125 -7.39 17.05 -3.10
N GLU A 126 -8.60 17.03 -3.66
CA GLU A 126 -9.43 18.25 -3.80
C GLU A 126 -10.11 18.70 -2.50
N ASN A 127 -10.39 17.76 -1.59
CA ASN A 127 -11.17 18.04 -0.38
C ASN A 127 -10.52 19.09 0.52
N ALA A 128 -9.18 19.03 0.68
CA ALA A 128 -8.45 20.04 1.44
C ALA A 128 -8.54 21.44 0.81
N ARG A 129 -8.41 21.55 -0.53
CA ARG A 129 -8.55 22.82 -1.25
C ARG A 129 -9.97 23.38 -1.12
N THR A 130 -10.97 22.51 -1.13
CA THR A 130 -12.38 22.88 -0.92
C THR A 130 -12.61 23.41 0.50
N ALA A 131 -12.06 22.75 1.53
CA ALA A 131 -12.20 23.15 2.93
C ALA A 131 -11.47 24.46 3.25
N LEU A 132 -10.25 24.65 2.71
CA LEU A 132 -9.41 25.83 2.93
C LEU A 132 -10.04 27.14 2.43
N ARG A 133 -11.07 27.07 1.58
CA ARG A 133 -11.86 28.26 1.19
C ARG A 133 -12.64 28.86 2.35
N ARG A 134 -12.92 28.08 3.41
CA ARG A 134 -13.80 28.47 4.51
C ARG A 134 -13.16 28.28 5.87
N PHE A 135 -12.62 27.10 6.14
CA PHE A 135 -12.15 26.74 7.47
C PHE A 135 -10.73 27.25 7.72
N ALA A 136 -10.56 27.94 8.84
CA ALA A 136 -9.27 28.39 9.32
C ALA A 136 -8.36 27.20 9.69
N THR A 137 -8.96 26.09 10.13
CA THR A 137 -8.27 24.91 10.64
C THR A 137 -8.70 23.63 9.95
N VAL A 138 -7.87 23.15 9.02
CA VAL A 138 -8.12 21.96 8.19
C VAL A 138 -7.04 20.90 8.47
N ILE A 139 -7.46 19.77 9.00
CA ILE A 139 -6.63 18.56 9.13
C ILE A 139 -7.06 17.60 8.01
N ASP A 140 -6.13 17.24 7.14
CA ASP A 140 -6.38 16.22 6.12
C ASP A 140 -5.87 14.87 6.60
N ALA A 141 -6.41 13.79 6.04
CA ALA A 141 -6.07 12.43 6.42
C ALA A 141 -5.90 11.48 5.25
N VAL A 142 -4.91 10.59 5.37
CA VAL A 142 -4.86 9.32 4.65
C VAL A 142 -5.42 8.25 5.56
N VAL A 143 -6.58 7.72 5.20
CA VAL A 143 -7.26 6.65 5.97
C VAL A 143 -6.95 5.28 5.39
N LEU A 144 -6.49 4.35 6.22
CA LEU A 144 -6.36 2.95 5.87
C LEU A 144 -7.40 2.16 6.67
N SER A 145 -8.48 1.73 6.02
CA SER A 145 -9.55 1.00 6.68
C SER A 145 -10.14 -0.08 5.77
N PRO A 146 -10.24 -1.33 6.26
CA PRO A 146 -10.93 -2.39 5.54
C PRO A 146 -12.45 -2.42 5.81
N SER A 147 -12.96 -1.47 6.62
CA SER A 147 -14.37 -1.43 7.02
C SER A 147 -15.32 -1.30 5.82
N SER A 148 -16.48 -1.96 5.91
CA SER A 148 -17.50 -1.97 4.87
C SER A 148 -18.87 -1.61 5.44
N HIS A 149 -19.58 -0.71 4.74
CA HIS A 149 -20.99 -0.41 5.02
C HIS A 149 -21.83 -1.41 4.23
N VAL A 150 -22.48 -2.32 4.95
CA VAL A 150 -23.19 -3.45 4.35
C VAL A 150 -24.59 -3.01 3.94
N ARG A 151 -25.29 -2.36 4.86
CA ARG A 151 -26.67 -1.89 4.70
C ARG A 151 -26.98 -0.79 5.73
N PRO A 152 -28.09 -0.05 5.59
CA PRO A 152 -28.47 0.96 6.57
C PRO A 152 -28.42 0.44 8.02
N GLY A 153 -27.66 1.15 8.88
CA GLY A 153 -27.46 0.79 10.29
C GLY A 153 -26.46 -0.33 10.56
N GLU A 154 -25.66 -0.77 9.57
CA GLU A 154 -24.75 -1.91 9.73
C GLU A 154 -23.38 -1.69 9.09
N VAL A 155 -22.32 -1.93 9.88
CA VAL A 155 -20.92 -1.86 9.45
C VAL A 155 -20.15 -3.07 9.94
N VAL A 156 -19.31 -3.60 9.06
CA VAL A 156 -18.33 -4.65 9.34
C VAL A 156 -16.95 -4.03 9.32
N SER A 157 -16.16 -4.24 10.38
CA SER A 157 -14.78 -3.78 10.50
C SER A 157 -13.88 -5.00 10.75
N PRO A 158 -13.27 -5.58 9.71
CA PRO A 158 -12.64 -6.90 9.79
C PRO A 158 -11.21 -6.90 10.34
N ALA A 159 -10.63 -5.74 10.65
CA ALA A 159 -9.27 -5.70 11.23
C ALA A 159 -9.30 -5.76 12.76
N ALA A 160 -8.32 -6.41 13.40
CA ALA A 160 -8.16 -6.38 14.87
C ALA A 160 -6.69 -6.60 15.28
N PRO A 161 -6.23 -6.09 16.44
CA PRO A 161 -6.99 -5.29 17.42
C PRO A 161 -7.37 -3.89 16.96
N LEU A 162 -6.67 -3.30 15.99
CA LEU A 162 -6.99 -1.98 15.45
C LEU A 162 -8.11 -2.04 14.40
N ALA A 163 -8.93 -1.01 14.33
CA ALA A 163 -10.03 -0.92 13.38
C ALA A 163 -9.67 -0.20 12.06
N ALA A 164 -8.68 0.69 12.12
CA ALA A 164 -8.15 1.47 11.00
C ALA A 164 -6.81 2.11 11.39
N ALA A 165 -6.12 2.67 10.39
CA ALA A 165 -4.96 3.51 10.59
C ALA A 165 -5.09 4.85 9.85
N PHE A 166 -4.40 5.87 10.35
CA PHE A 166 -4.47 7.24 9.84
C PHE A 166 -3.09 7.87 9.77
N TYR A 167 -2.78 8.52 8.65
CA TYR A 167 -1.88 9.68 8.68
C TYR A 167 -2.73 10.93 8.79
N LEU A 168 -2.40 11.83 9.72
CA LEU A 168 -3.04 13.13 9.88
C LEU A 168 -2.02 14.23 9.63
N GLY A 169 -2.44 15.32 8.99
CA GLY A 169 -1.59 16.50 8.92
C GLY A 169 -2.38 17.76 8.65
N ARG A 170 -1.80 18.89 9.04
CA ARG A 170 -2.37 20.20 8.78
C ARG A 170 -2.23 20.55 7.30
N ALA A 171 -3.34 20.83 6.61
CA ALA A 171 -3.33 21.28 5.22
C ALA A 171 -3.20 22.81 5.12
N PRO A 172 -2.55 23.36 4.07
CA PRO A 172 -1.85 22.64 3.00
C PRO A 172 -0.44 22.17 3.40
N ARG A 173 0.21 22.80 4.39
CA ARG A 173 1.48 22.35 4.99
C ARG A 173 1.46 22.62 6.49
N GLY A 174 1.82 21.60 7.26
CA GLY A 174 1.83 21.61 8.72
C GLY A 174 3.23 21.47 9.30
N ALA A 175 3.42 21.93 10.54
CA ALA A 175 4.51 21.41 11.36
C ALA A 175 4.19 19.95 11.76
N VAL A 176 5.24 19.14 11.97
CA VAL A 176 5.10 17.75 12.48
C VAL A 176 4.37 17.72 13.83
N ASP A 177 4.40 18.84 14.58
CA ASP A 177 3.82 18.97 15.92
C ASP A 177 2.61 19.92 15.98
N ASP A 178 1.72 19.93 14.96
CA ASP A 178 0.50 20.74 15.02
C ASP A 178 -0.35 20.34 16.25
N PRO A 179 -0.57 21.22 17.24
CA PRO A 179 -1.23 20.83 18.49
C PRO A 179 -2.67 20.36 18.31
N THR A 180 -3.33 20.81 17.25
CA THR A 180 -4.71 20.38 16.95
C THR A 180 -4.69 18.98 16.34
N ALA A 181 -3.81 18.73 15.38
CA ALA A 181 -3.63 17.42 14.77
C ALA A 181 -3.20 16.37 15.80
N GLU A 182 -2.23 16.69 16.67
CA GLU A 182 -1.78 15.78 17.72
C GLU A 182 -2.86 15.46 18.74
N ALA A 183 -3.70 16.44 19.06
CA ALA A 183 -4.77 16.19 20.01
C ALA A 183 -5.90 15.33 19.42
N VAL A 184 -6.19 15.47 18.12
CA VAL A 184 -7.06 14.54 17.38
C VAL A 184 -6.41 13.15 17.29
N ALA A 185 -5.11 13.09 17.01
CA ALA A 185 -4.37 11.83 16.95
C ALA A 185 -4.38 11.10 18.29
N ALA A 186 -4.24 11.80 19.42
CA ALA A 186 -4.30 11.22 20.76
C ALA A 186 -5.67 10.59 21.06
N ASP A 187 -6.76 11.26 20.68
CA ASP A 187 -8.12 10.75 20.83
C ASP A 187 -8.35 9.50 19.96
N LEU A 188 -7.88 9.51 18.70
CA LEU A 188 -7.97 8.36 17.81
C LEU A 188 -7.10 7.19 18.27
N ARG A 189 -5.87 7.43 18.76
CA ARG A 189 -5.00 6.37 19.34
C ARG A 189 -5.64 5.72 20.56
N ARG A 190 -6.36 6.51 21.37
CA ARG A 190 -7.17 6.00 22.50
C ARG A 190 -8.37 5.16 22.02
N ALA A 191 -8.78 5.32 20.76
CA ALA A 191 -9.90 4.64 20.12
C ALA A 191 -9.43 3.63 19.06
N SER A 192 -8.78 2.53 19.45
CA SER A 192 -8.46 1.37 18.58
C SER A 192 -7.89 1.72 17.18
N PHE A 193 -7.19 2.83 17.01
CA PHE A 193 -6.62 3.26 15.72
C PHE A 193 -5.11 3.48 15.82
N ALA A 194 -4.39 3.07 14.78
CA ALA A 194 -3.01 3.53 14.57
C ALA A 194 -3.02 4.93 13.96
N VAL A 195 -2.21 5.85 14.49
CA VAL A 195 -2.17 7.23 13.98
C VAL A 195 -0.76 7.78 13.98
N ALA A 196 -0.35 8.36 12.86
CA ALA A 196 0.86 9.17 12.72
C ALA A 196 0.47 10.60 12.31
N VAL A 197 1.11 11.60 12.94
CA VAL A 197 0.97 13.00 12.53
C VAL A 197 2.18 13.36 11.66
N VAL A 198 1.92 13.97 10.51
CA VAL A 198 2.91 14.19 9.45
C VAL A 198 2.84 15.61 8.89
N ALA A 199 4.01 16.14 8.51
CA ALA A 199 4.10 17.48 7.90
C ALA A 199 3.75 17.49 6.40
N ASP A 200 3.87 16.34 5.73
CA ASP A 200 3.76 16.16 4.27
C ASP A 200 2.46 15.43 3.87
N ILE A 201 1.36 15.75 4.54
CA ILE A 201 0.07 15.09 4.29
C ILE A 201 -0.39 15.24 2.84
N ASP A 202 -0.12 16.39 2.20
CA ASP A 202 -0.41 16.65 0.79
C ASP A 202 0.27 15.63 -0.14
N ARG A 203 1.56 15.34 0.10
CA ARG A 203 2.34 14.36 -0.66
C ARG A 203 1.81 12.95 -0.50
N ARG A 204 1.38 12.58 0.71
CA ARG A 204 0.81 11.25 1.00
C ARG A 204 -0.56 11.08 0.39
N LYS A 205 -1.38 12.13 0.39
CA LYS A 205 -2.68 12.13 -0.28
C LYS A 205 -2.51 11.95 -1.79
N ALA A 206 -1.53 12.62 -2.39
CA ALA A 206 -1.18 12.46 -3.80
C ALA A 206 -0.66 11.04 -4.10
N GLY A 207 0.22 10.50 -3.25
CA GLY A 207 0.71 9.11 -3.36
C GLY A 207 -0.42 8.08 -3.28
N LYS A 208 -1.31 8.21 -2.28
CA LYS A 208 -2.49 7.35 -2.14
C LYS A 208 -3.45 7.47 -3.32
N LEU A 209 -3.59 8.67 -3.89
CA LEU A 209 -4.43 8.89 -5.06
C LEU A 209 -3.97 8.02 -6.23
N LEU A 210 -2.66 7.86 -6.48
CA LEU A 210 -2.15 6.97 -7.54
C LEU A 210 -2.70 5.54 -7.42
N GLY A 211 -2.70 4.97 -6.21
CA GLY A 211 -3.29 3.63 -5.98
C GLY A 211 -4.81 3.60 -6.19
N ASN A 212 -5.52 4.65 -5.76
CA ASN A 212 -6.96 4.75 -5.95
C ASN A 212 -7.39 4.83 -7.43
N LEU A 213 -6.51 5.29 -8.33
CA LEU A 213 -6.82 5.35 -9.77
C LEU A 213 -7.05 3.94 -10.33
N ALA A 214 -6.21 2.97 -9.94
CA ALA A 214 -6.31 1.58 -10.36
C ALA A 214 -7.60 0.91 -9.85
N TYR A 215 -8.07 1.25 -8.64
CA TYR A 215 -9.33 0.72 -8.10
C TYR A 215 -10.57 1.01 -8.94
N ASN A 216 -10.55 2.10 -9.71
CA ASN A 216 -11.64 2.42 -10.65
C ASN A 216 -11.58 1.54 -11.89
N LEU A 217 -10.38 1.13 -12.32
CA LEU A 217 -10.17 0.16 -13.39
C LEU A 217 -10.65 -1.23 -12.94
N ASP A 218 -10.28 -1.65 -11.73
CA ASP A 218 -10.68 -2.95 -11.14
C ASP A 218 -12.19 -3.06 -10.92
N ALA A 219 -12.86 -1.93 -10.69
CA ALA A 219 -14.31 -1.91 -10.52
C ALA A 219 -15.05 -2.27 -11.82
N ILE A 220 -14.48 -1.98 -13.00
CA ILE A 220 -15.18 -2.07 -14.28
C ILE A 220 -14.65 -3.16 -15.21
N TYR A 221 -13.46 -3.71 -14.95
CA TYR A 221 -12.86 -4.81 -15.72
C TYR A 221 -12.49 -6.00 -14.83
N ALA A 222 -12.70 -7.21 -15.34
CA ALA A 222 -12.21 -8.43 -14.70
C ALA A 222 -10.67 -8.50 -14.71
N PRO A 223 -10.05 -9.25 -13.78
CA PRO A 223 -8.61 -9.49 -13.79
C PRO A 223 -8.08 -10.03 -15.11
N SER A 224 -7.08 -9.36 -15.69
CA SER A 224 -6.34 -9.79 -16.88
C SER A 224 -5.00 -9.06 -16.99
N GLU A 225 -4.04 -9.65 -17.71
CA GLU A 225 -2.75 -8.99 -18.00
C GLU A 225 -2.94 -7.63 -18.67
N LEU A 226 -3.95 -7.52 -19.55
CA LEU A 226 -4.28 -6.26 -20.23
C LEU A 226 -4.77 -5.20 -19.25
N ARG A 227 -5.49 -5.58 -18.19
CA ARG A 227 -5.94 -4.66 -17.14
C ARG A 227 -4.74 -4.17 -16.34
N ASP A 228 -3.81 -5.05 -16.04
CA ASP A 228 -2.62 -4.71 -15.27
C ASP A 228 -1.71 -3.75 -16.08
N ALA A 229 -1.56 -4.00 -17.39
CA ALA A 229 -0.90 -3.06 -18.31
C ALA A 229 -1.61 -1.71 -18.38
N ALA A 230 -2.95 -1.69 -18.40
CA ALA A 230 -3.72 -0.45 -18.38
C ALA A 230 -3.58 0.31 -17.06
N ALA A 231 -3.49 -0.38 -15.92
CA ALA A 231 -3.21 0.24 -14.63
C ALA A 231 -1.82 0.89 -14.61
N ALA A 232 -0.81 0.23 -15.19
CA ALA A 232 0.54 0.80 -15.35
C ALA A 232 0.52 2.14 -16.08
N VAL A 233 -0.10 2.14 -17.26
CA VAL A 233 -0.21 3.32 -18.12
C VAL A 233 -1.02 4.42 -17.45
N LEU A 234 -2.11 4.08 -16.76
CA LEU A 234 -2.96 5.00 -16.01
C LEU A 234 -2.17 5.73 -14.90
N VAL A 235 -1.36 5.00 -14.15
CA VAL A 235 -0.55 5.55 -13.04
C VAL A 235 0.60 6.39 -13.58
N GLU A 236 1.29 5.93 -14.64
CA GLU A 236 2.37 6.69 -15.27
C GLU A 236 1.87 8.02 -15.87
N GLU A 237 0.71 8.00 -16.53
CA GLU A 237 0.06 9.21 -17.00
C GLU A 237 -0.23 10.19 -15.86
N ALA A 238 -0.72 9.69 -14.72
CA ALA A 238 -0.95 10.50 -13.53
C ALA A 238 0.33 11.07 -12.92
N ARG A 239 1.43 10.29 -12.87
CA ARG A 239 2.75 10.76 -12.42
C ARG A 239 3.27 11.91 -13.28
N ARG A 240 3.12 11.82 -14.61
CA ARG A 240 3.49 12.92 -15.53
C ARG A 240 2.68 14.19 -15.30
N VAL A 241 1.36 14.03 -15.07
CA VAL A 241 0.47 15.15 -14.75
C VAL A 241 0.86 15.81 -13.42
N PHE A 242 1.14 15.00 -12.38
CA PHE A 242 1.59 15.51 -11.09
C PHE A 242 2.93 16.24 -11.19
N ALA A 243 3.90 15.70 -11.93
CA ALA A 243 5.17 16.36 -12.16
C ALA A 243 4.99 17.74 -12.82
N ALA A 244 4.14 17.84 -13.86
CA ALA A 244 3.83 19.11 -14.51
C ALA A 244 3.05 20.09 -13.61
N ALA A 245 2.26 19.56 -12.68
CA ALA A 245 1.52 20.34 -11.69
C ALA A 245 2.36 20.73 -10.46
N GLY A 246 3.61 20.26 -10.35
CA GLY A 246 4.44 20.44 -9.16
C GLY A 246 3.89 19.74 -7.92
N VAL A 247 3.11 18.68 -8.10
CA VAL A 247 2.56 17.86 -7.03
C VAL A 247 3.55 16.74 -6.73
N GLU A 248 4.22 16.84 -5.58
CA GLU A 248 5.10 15.77 -5.09
C GLU A 248 4.27 14.61 -4.52
N THR A 249 4.71 13.38 -4.72
CA THR A 249 4.11 12.19 -4.11
C THR A 249 5.03 11.63 -3.02
N ALA A 250 4.43 11.04 -2.00
CA ALA A 250 5.12 10.14 -1.08
C ALA A 250 4.80 8.69 -1.46
N GLY A 251 5.65 7.74 -1.01
CA GLY A 251 5.35 6.31 -1.12
C GLY A 251 4.09 5.92 -0.34
N VAL A 252 3.52 4.76 -0.66
CA VAL A 252 2.23 4.30 -0.12
C VAL A 252 2.30 4.00 1.39
N CYS A 253 3.48 3.59 1.90
CA CYS A 253 3.71 3.35 3.32
C CYS A 253 5.21 3.55 3.64
N PRO A 254 5.69 4.79 3.79
CA PRO A 254 7.08 5.02 4.18
C PRO A 254 7.30 4.50 5.61
N ASP A 255 8.50 3.99 5.90
CA ASP A 255 8.91 3.57 7.23
C ASP A 255 9.15 4.84 8.10
N ASP A 256 8.08 5.38 8.65
CA ASP A 256 8.04 6.72 9.26
C ASP A 256 7.33 6.77 10.63
N GLY A 257 7.09 5.62 11.24
CA GLY A 257 6.56 5.50 12.59
C GLY A 257 5.06 5.22 12.71
N LEU A 258 4.33 5.00 11.61
CA LEU A 258 2.98 4.43 11.68
C LEU A 258 3.05 2.91 11.94
N ASP A 259 2.81 2.50 13.18
CA ASP A 259 2.73 1.08 13.54
C ASP A 259 1.42 0.44 13.05
N LEU A 260 1.52 -0.40 12.01
CA LEU A 260 0.40 -1.14 11.44
C LEU A 260 0.30 -2.57 11.96
N SER A 261 1.16 -3.00 12.89
CA SER A 261 1.19 -4.39 13.38
C SER A 261 -0.15 -4.85 13.98
N GLY A 262 -0.91 -3.92 14.56
CA GLY A 262 -2.25 -4.19 15.11
C GLY A 262 -3.39 -4.12 14.09
N LEU A 263 -3.15 -3.73 12.84
CA LEU A 263 -4.16 -3.64 11.78
C LEU A 263 -4.19 -4.95 10.98
N VAL A 264 -4.51 -6.06 11.65
CA VAL A 264 -4.54 -7.40 11.05
C VAL A 264 -5.95 -7.69 10.53
N PRO A 265 -6.17 -7.91 9.23
CA PRO A 265 -7.45 -8.37 8.71
C PRO A 265 -7.76 -9.80 9.15
N HIS A 266 -9.03 -10.06 9.49
CA HIS A 266 -9.52 -11.38 9.87
C HIS A 266 -10.75 -11.74 9.05
N GLU A 267 -10.97 -13.03 8.84
CA GLU A 267 -12.22 -13.54 8.30
C GLU A 267 -13.36 -13.29 9.29
N ILE A 268 -14.50 -12.84 8.77
CA ILE A 268 -15.73 -12.73 9.56
C ILE A 268 -16.75 -13.70 8.96
N PRO A 269 -17.14 -14.77 9.69
CA PRO A 269 -18.15 -15.71 9.24
C PRO A 269 -19.39 -15.02 8.66
N GLY A 270 -19.75 -15.40 7.43
CA GLY A 270 -20.90 -14.84 6.72
C GLY A 270 -20.66 -13.50 6.01
N PHE A 271 -19.44 -12.97 6.05
CA PHE A 271 -19.09 -11.71 5.37
C PHE A 271 -17.83 -11.89 4.50
N SER A 272 -18.00 -11.78 3.18
CA SER A 272 -16.91 -11.62 2.22
C SER A 272 -16.82 -10.17 1.78
N ARG A 273 -15.60 -9.61 1.77
CA ARG A 273 -15.34 -8.28 1.21
C ARG A 273 -14.96 -8.42 -0.25
N GLU A 274 -15.85 -8.02 -1.15
CA GLU A 274 -15.59 -8.04 -2.59
C GLU A 274 -15.06 -6.68 -3.07
N GLY A 275 -13.89 -6.72 -3.73
CA GLY A 275 -13.31 -5.60 -4.46
C GLY A 275 -12.98 -4.35 -3.63
N SER A 276 -12.73 -3.25 -4.34
CA SER A 276 -12.45 -1.92 -3.79
C SER A 276 -13.71 -1.19 -3.30
N SER A 277 -13.55 -0.06 -2.60
CA SER A 277 -14.70 0.78 -2.20
C SER A 277 -15.50 1.31 -3.40
N THR A 278 -14.84 1.50 -4.54
CA THR A 278 -15.47 1.84 -5.81
C THR A 278 -16.28 0.67 -6.35
N TRP A 279 -15.69 -0.54 -6.39
CA TRP A 279 -16.36 -1.76 -6.82
C TRP A 279 -17.66 -1.97 -6.02
N GLN A 280 -17.58 -1.85 -4.69
CA GLN A 280 -18.74 -1.99 -3.81
C GLN A 280 -19.80 -0.90 -4.04
N SER A 281 -19.37 0.33 -4.35
CA SER A 281 -20.32 1.40 -4.69
C SER A 281 -21.06 1.08 -5.97
N LEU A 282 -20.37 0.56 -6.99
CA LEU A 282 -20.98 0.16 -8.25
C LEU A 282 -21.92 -1.05 -8.07
N ALA A 283 -21.49 -2.07 -7.32
CA ALA A 283 -22.29 -3.26 -7.01
C ALA A 283 -23.64 -2.93 -6.33
N ARG A 284 -23.66 -1.89 -5.49
CA ARG A 284 -24.88 -1.40 -4.81
C ARG A 284 -25.68 -0.39 -5.62
N GLY A 285 -25.30 -0.08 -6.86
CA GLY A 285 -25.93 0.98 -7.67
C GLY A 285 -25.77 2.39 -7.07
N GLY A 286 -24.71 2.61 -6.29
CA GLY A 286 -24.39 3.89 -5.66
C GLY A 286 -23.58 4.82 -6.57
N SER A 287 -23.38 6.06 -6.12
CA SER A 287 -22.50 7.02 -6.79
C SER A 287 -21.02 6.61 -6.70
N VAL A 288 -20.22 6.99 -7.69
CA VAL A 288 -18.76 6.77 -7.71
C VAL A 288 -18.03 8.11 -7.56
N GLU A 289 -16.81 8.10 -7.02
CA GLU A 289 -16.00 9.31 -6.78
C GLU A 289 -15.05 9.62 -7.95
N SER A 290 -15.32 9.07 -9.14
CA SER A 290 -14.39 9.11 -10.26
C SER A 290 -13.95 10.52 -10.68
N ASP A 291 -14.82 11.52 -10.52
CA ASP A 291 -14.52 12.91 -10.84
C ASP A 291 -13.48 13.52 -9.90
N PHE A 292 -13.37 13.02 -8.67
CA PHE A 292 -12.42 13.47 -7.65
C PHE A 292 -11.20 12.53 -7.54
N LEU A 293 -11.15 11.49 -8.37
CA LEU A 293 -10.04 10.55 -8.51
C LEU A 293 -9.38 10.70 -9.88
N ASN A 294 -9.79 9.93 -10.89
CA ASN A 294 -9.26 10.10 -12.26
C ASN A 294 -9.60 11.47 -12.84
N GLY A 295 -10.77 12.02 -12.53
CA GLY A 295 -11.17 13.36 -12.96
C GLY A 295 -10.27 14.46 -12.41
N GLU A 296 -9.66 14.26 -11.25
CA GLU A 296 -8.67 15.17 -10.68
C GLU A 296 -7.39 15.18 -11.52
N ILE A 297 -6.93 14.00 -11.96
CA ILE A 297 -5.81 13.91 -12.92
C ILE A 297 -6.17 14.60 -14.23
N VAL A 298 -7.38 14.41 -14.74
CA VAL A 298 -7.85 15.06 -15.97
C VAL A 298 -7.93 16.58 -15.81
N LEU A 299 -8.36 17.08 -14.66
CA LEU A 299 -8.40 18.51 -14.34
C LEU A 299 -6.99 19.09 -14.35
N LEU A 300 -6.07 18.50 -13.60
CA LEU A 300 -4.67 18.95 -13.53
C LEU A 300 -4.00 18.89 -14.90
N ALA A 301 -4.23 17.85 -15.69
CA ALA A 301 -3.71 17.77 -17.04
C ALA A 301 -4.13 18.99 -17.88
N ARG A 302 -5.44 19.30 -17.89
CA ARG A 302 -5.99 20.45 -18.64
C ARG A 302 -5.43 21.79 -18.17
N LEU A 303 -5.32 21.99 -16.86
CA LEU A 303 -4.79 23.22 -16.27
C LEU A 303 -3.31 23.45 -16.64
N HIS A 304 -2.56 22.37 -16.89
CA HIS A 304 -1.15 22.40 -17.24
C HIS A 304 -0.88 22.15 -18.74
N GLY A 305 -1.90 22.23 -19.59
CA GLY A 305 -1.74 22.09 -21.05
C GLY A 305 -1.39 20.66 -21.51
N LEU A 306 -1.64 19.66 -20.67
CA LEU A 306 -1.46 18.24 -20.95
C LEU A 306 -2.80 17.55 -21.26
N ALA A 307 -2.70 16.32 -21.77
CA ALA A 307 -3.83 15.41 -21.89
C ALA A 307 -3.61 14.19 -21.00
N ALA A 308 -4.70 13.69 -20.41
CA ALA A 308 -4.72 12.43 -19.67
C ALA A 308 -5.80 11.49 -20.25
N PRO A 309 -5.68 11.04 -21.51
CA PRO A 309 -6.69 10.23 -22.20
C PRO A 309 -7.06 8.93 -21.47
N VAL A 310 -6.12 8.26 -20.79
CA VAL A 310 -6.41 6.97 -20.13
C VAL A 310 -7.22 7.21 -18.86
N ASN A 311 -6.80 8.16 -18.01
CA ASN A 311 -7.57 8.61 -16.85
C ASN A 311 -8.95 9.15 -17.25
N ALA A 312 -9.04 9.96 -18.31
CA ALA A 312 -10.32 10.42 -18.84
C ALA A 312 -11.18 9.26 -19.34
N GLY A 313 -10.57 8.24 -19.95
CA GLY A 313 -11.24 7.04 -20.42
C GLY A 313 -11.82 6.20 -19.28
N VAL A 314 -11.07 5.98 -18.20
CA VAL A 314 -11.55 5.29 -16.99
C VAL A 314 -12.66 6.10 -16.32
N GLN A 315 -12.45 7.41 -16.14
CA GLN A 315 -13.47 8.32 -15.57
C GLN A 315 -14.81 8.21 -16.31
N ARG A 316 -14.80 8.27 -17.64
CA ARG A 316 -16.03 8.18 -18.45
C ARG A 316 -16.73 6.83 -18.31
N ARG A 317 -15.98 5.74 -18.30
CA ARG A 317 -16.53 4.38 -18.23
C ARG A 317 -17.18 4.12 -16.89
N ILE A 318 -16.50 4.45 -15.80
CA ILE A 318 -17.04 4.21 -14.47
C ILE A 318 -18.24 5.12 -14.15
N ALA A 319 -18.22 6.38 -14.59
CA ALA A 319 -19.38 7.26 -14.48
C ALA A 319 -20.56 6.76 -15.33
N THR A 320 -20.28 6.19 -16.51
CA THR A 320 -21.30 5.56 -17.34
C THR A 320 -21.87 4.33 -16.66
N ALA A 321 -21.01 3.44 -16.15
CA ALA A 321 -21.41 2.22 -15.43
C ALA A 321 -22.35 2.53 -14.27
N ALA A 322 -21.98 3.51 -13.43
CA ALA A 322 -22.80 3.93 -12.29
C ALA A 322 -24.16 4.50 -12.73
N ARG A 323 -24.20 5.24 -13.86
CA ARG A 323 -25.44 5.81 -14.40
C ARG A 323 -26.35 4.77 -15.06
N THR A 324 -25.78 3.79 -15.77
CA THR A 324 -26.54 2.78 -16.52
C THR A 324 -26.83 1.53 -15.70
N GLY A 325 -26.29 1.42 -14.48
CA GLY A 325 -26.42 0.22 -13.65
C GLY A 325 -25.63 -0.96 -14.20
N THR A 326 -24.55 -0.70 -14.95
CA THR A 326 -23.65 -1.77 -15.41
C THR A 326 -22.99 -2.40 -14.18
N PRO A 327 -23.06 -3.73 -14.02
CA PRO A 327 -22.46 -4.40 -12.87
C PRO A 327 -20.93 -4.27 -12.90
N PRO A 328 -20.27 -4.46 -11.74
CA PRO A 328 -18.82 -4.54 -11.70
C PRO A 328 -18.26 -5.57 -12.68
N GLY A 329 -17.12 -5.28 -13.30
CA GLY A 329 -16.52 -6.12 -14.34
C GLY A 329 -17.33 -6.18 -15.66
N GLY A 330 -18.30 -5.28 -15.86
CA GLY A 330 -19.21 -5.33 -17.01
C GLY A 330 -18.63 -4.86 -18.36
N PHE A 331 -17.39 -4.36 -18.41
CA PHE A 331 -16.73 -4.01 -19.67
C PHE A 331 -15.81 -5.13 -20.14
N ASP A 332 -15.71 -5.34 -21.45
CA ASP A 332 -14.93 -6.42 -22.04
C ASP A 332 -13.47 -6.04 -22.35
N GLN A 333 -12.68 -7.05 -22.76
CA GLN A 333 -11.27 -6.87 -23.10
C GLN A 333 -11.06 -6.03 -24.37
N ALA A 334 -12.05 -5.96 -25.27
CA ALA A 334 -11.95 -5.15 -26.49
C ALA A 334 -12.07 -3.65 -26.16
N ASP A 335 -12.98 -3.30 -25.27
CA ASP A 335 -13.09 -1.94 -24.74
C ASP A 335 -11.85 -1.53 -23.92
N LEU A 336 -11.28 -2.46 -23.15
CA LEU A 336 -10.04 -2.25 -22.42
C LEU A 336 -8.84 -2.03 -23.37
N ALA A 337 -8.73 -2.81 -24.44
CA ALA A 337 -7.71 -2.62 -25.46
C ALA A 337 -7.86 -1.26 -26.16
N ALA A 338 -9.09 -0.83 -26.44
CA ALA A 338 -9.38 0.49 -27.00
C ALA A 338 -9.04 1.63 -26.04
N LEU A 339 -9.26 1.45 -24.73
CA LEU A 339 -8.80 2.38 -23.70
C LEU A 339 -7.26 2.51 -23.74
N LEU A 340 -6.55 1.38 -23.75
CA LEU A 340 -5.09 1.39 -23.76
C LEU A 340 -4.51 2.00 -25.03
N ALA A 341 -5.13 1.74 -26.19
CA ALA A 341 -4.75 2.34 -27.47
C ALA A 341 -4.90 3.87 -27.51
N SER A 342 -5.64 4.47 -26.57
CA SER A 342 -5.75 5.93 -26.45
C SER A 342 -4.56 6.59 -25.73
N ALA A 343 -3.62 5.80 -25.20
CA ALA A 343 -2.44 6.31 -24.53
C ALA A 343 -1.55 7.14 -25.49
N PRO A 344 -0.95 8.26 -25.03
CA PRO A 344 -0.02 9.05 -25.85
C PRO A 344 1.20 8.23 -26.28
N ALA A 345 1.72 8.50 -27.48
CA ALA A 345 2.97 7.90 -27.96
C ALA A 345 4.11 8.19 -26.97
N GLY A 346 4.83 7.14 -26.53
CA GLY A 346 5.87 7.23 -25.51
C GLY A 346 5.39 7.08 -24.05
N VAL A 347 4.11 6.78 -23.82
CA VAL A 347 3.66 6.11 -22.58
C VAL A 347 3.67 4.61 -22.84
N VAL A 348 4.82 3.99 -22.64
CA VAL A 348 4.97 2.54 -22.74
C VAL A 348 4.55 1.94 -21.39
N PRO A 349 3.87 0.78 -21.33
CA PRO A 349 3.69 0.08 -20.06
C PRO A 349 5.06 -0.10 -19.40
N TYR A 350 5.20 0.45 -18.20
CA TYR A 350 6.36 0.20 -17.35
C TYR A 350 6.44 -1.32 -17.10
N ALA A 351 7.57 -1.95 -17.43
CA ALA A 351 7.80 -3.38 -17.25
C ALA A 351 7.99 -3.81 -15.77
N GLY A 352 7.32 -3.11 -14.86
CA GLY A 352 7.40 -3.31 -13.41
C GLY A 352 6.08 -3.05 -12.70
N VAL A 353 4.94 -3.11 -13.40
CA VAL A 353 3.68 -3.33 -12.72
C VAL A 353 3.58 -4.81 -12.39
N VAL A 354 3.75 -5.08 -11.10
CA VAL A 354 3.32 -6.30 -10.44
C VAL A 354 1.89 -6.59 -10.93
N PRO A 355 1.62 -7.76 -11.55
CA PRO A 355 0.26 -8.15 -11.92
C PRO A 355 -0.67 -7.92 -10.74
N TYR A 356 -1.91 -7.48 -10.94
CA TYR A 356 -2.83 -7.24 -9.82
C TYR A 356 -3.14 -8.54 -9.06
N ALA A 357 -2.91 -9.71 -9.67
CA ALA A 357 -2.92 -10.98 -8.93
C ALA A 357 -1.93 -11.00 -7.75
N ASP A 358 -0.85 -10.23 -7.85
CA ASP A 358 0.25 -10.09 -6.89
C ASP A 358 0.19 -8.75 -6.12
N VAL A 359 -0.64 -7.79 -6.55
CA VAL A 359 -1.07 -6.66 -5.71
C VAL A 359 -2.15 -7.17 -4.77
N VAL A 360 -1.72 -7.65 -3.63
CA VAL A 360 -2.62 -7.98 -2.52
C VAL A 360 -3.51 -6.75 -2.26
N PRO A 361 -4.85 -6.82 -2.46
CA PRO A 361 -5.72 -5.74 -2.03
C PRO A 361 -5.44 -5.51 -0.55
N TYR A 362 -5.43 -4.26 -0.08
CA TYR A 362 -5.11 -3.90 1.31
C TYR A 362 -5.87 -4.71 2.39
N ALA A 363 -6.88 -5.48 2.01
CA ALA A 363 -7.58 -6.47 2.81
C ALA A 363 -6.76 -7.75 3.14
N ASP A 364 -5.66 -8.06 2.43
CA ASP A 364 -4.83 -9.24 2.71
C ASP A 364 -3.36 -8.91 3.01
N VAL A 365 -3.08 -7.67 3.45
CA VAL A 365 -1.84 -7.41 4.20
C VAL A 365 -1.94 -8.25 5.48
N VAL A 366 -1.32 -9.42 5.48
CA VAL A 366 -1.09 -10.22 6.70
C VAL A 366 0.13 -9.60 7.38
N PRO A 367 0.00 -8.80 8.45
CA PRO A 367 1.13 -8.53 9.30
C PRO A 367 1.59 -9.85 9.93
N TYR A 368 2.90 -9.97 10.04
CA TYR A 368 3.58 -11.06 10.70
C TYR A 368 3.13 -11.16 12.18
N ALA A 369 2.19 -12.05 12.49
CA ALA A 369 1.80 -12.48 13.83
C ALA A 369 1.25 -13.92 13.68
N ASP A 370 1.76 -14.99 14.27
CA ASP A 370 2.30 -15.16 15.61
C ASP A 370 3.49 -16.15 15.63
N VAL A 371 4.59 -15.76 16.26
CA VAL A 371 5.36 -16.70 17.10
C VAL A 371 5.38 -16.05 18.47
N ALA A 372 4.61 -16.61 19.40
CA ALA A 372 4.68 -16.24 20.81
C ALA A 372 6.15 -16.28 21.27
N PRO A 373 6.62 -15.32 22.08
CA PRO A 373 7.97 -15.38 22.61
C PRO A 373 8.01 -16.55 23.60
N ASP A 374 8.50 -17.70 23.15
CA ASP A 374 8.87 -18.77 24.06
C ASP A 374 10.05 -18.24 24.88
N ALA A 375 9.75 -17.98 26.15
CA ALA A 375 10.69 -17.53 27.15
C ALA A 375 11.69 -18.66 27.44
N GLY A 376 12.70 -18.81 26.59
CA GLY A 376 13.83 -19.67 26.89
C GLY A 376 14.46 -20.35 25.68
N ARG A 377 15.22 -19.59 24.87
CA ARG A 377 16.49 -20.01 24.24
C ARG A 377 16.99 -18.90 23.31
N THR A 378 18.06 -18.22 23.73
CA THR A 378 18.86 -17.35 22.87
C THR A 378 19.46 -18.14 21.71
N ARG A 379 18.91 -17.99 20.50
CA ARG A 379 19.64 -18.15 19.24
C ARG A 379 19.74 -16.76 18.60
N ALA A 380 20.96 -16.37 18.22
CA ALA A 380 21.23 -15.08 17.58
C ALA A 380 20.41 -14.96 16.29
N GLY A 381 19.32 -14.18 16.35
CA GLY A 381 18.53 -13.80 15.19
C GLY A 381 19.12 -12.53 14.56
N VAL A 382 19.33 -12.57 13.25
CA VAL A 382 19.66 -11.39 12.43
C VAL A 382 18.43 -10.48 12.40
N ALA A 383 18.57 -9.21 12.74
CA ALA A 383 17.46 -8.26 12.74
C ALA A 383 17.05 -7.90 11.30
N LEU A 384 15.76 -7.63 11.02
CA LEU A 384 15.28 -7.32 9.66
C LEU A 384 16.03 -6.14 9.00
N GLY A 385 16.46 -5.15 9.80
CA GLY A 385 17.28 -4.01 9.37
C GLY A 385 18.74 -4.33 9.02
N GLU A 386 19.18 -5.58 9.21
CA GLU A 386 20.50 -6.09 8.81
C GLU A 386 20.47 -6.77 7.43
N VAL A 387 19.28 -7.12 6.90
CA VAL A 387 19.12 -7.81 5.61
C VAL A 387 18.67 -6.87 4.50
N LEU A 388 17.76 -5.93 4.80
CA LEU A 388 17.25 -4.97 3.81
C LEU A 388 17.93 -3.61 3.95
N VAL A 389 18.15 -2.93 2.83
CA VAL A 389 18.54 -1.51 2.79
C VAL A 389 17.51 -0.73 1.98
N ASN A 390 16.95 0.32 2.58
CA ASN A 390 16.03 1.19 1.85
C ASN A 390 16.77 2.10 0.86
N VAL A 391 16.04 2.56 -0.14
CA VAL A 391 16.57 3.34 -1.28
C VAL A 391 17.33 4.59 -0.83
N ARG A 392 16.80 5.35 0.14
CA ARG A 392 17.42 6.60 0.58
C ARG A 392 18.72 6.35 1.33
N ARG A 393 18.75 5.35 2.20
CA ARG A 393 19.96 4.94 2.91
C ARG A 393 21.01 4.45 1.92
N LEU A 394 20.63 3.65 0.92
CA LEU A 394 21.56 3.22 -0.12
C LEU A 394 22.13 4.41 -0.89
N HIS A 395 21.28 5.36 -1.28
CA HIS A 395 21.70 6.58 -1.98
C HIS A 395 22.75 7.36 -1.16
N ASP A 396 22.48 7.59 0.12
CA ASP A 396 23.42 8.29 1.00
C ASP A 396 24.74 7.51 1.18
N GLU A 397 24.69 6.17 1.25
CA GLU A 397 25.87 5.31 1.30
C GLU A 397 26.70 5.36 0.00
N LEU A 398 26.05 5.45 -1.17
CA LEU A 398 26.74 5.60 -2.46
C LEU A 398 27.47 6.93 -2.61
N LEU A 399 27.03 7.97 -1.90
CA LEU A 399 27.69 9.27 -1.85
C LEU A 399 28.84 9.33 -0.82
N SER A 400 29.01 8.29 -0.01
CA SER A 400 30.04 8.24 1.04
C SER A 400 31.41 7.78 0.50
N PRO A 401 32.53 8.04 1.22
CA PRO A 401 33.88 7.61 0.80
C PRO A 401 34.12 6.09 0.73
N GLY A 402 33.14 5.26 1.13
CA GLY A 402 33.24 3.80 1.11
C GLY A 402 31.93 3.17 0.65
N PRO A 403 31.52 3.38 -0.61
CA PRO A 403 30.23 2.91 -1.08
C PRO A 403 30.20 1.38 -1.15
N PRO A 404 29.05 0.75 -0.86
CA PRO A 404 28.89 -0.69 -1.04
C PRO A 404 29.15 -1.09 -2.49
N LEU A 405 29.53 -2.34 -2.71
CA LEU A 405 29.50 -2.94 -4.04
C LEU A 405 28.04 -3.20 -4.41
N LEU A 406 27.60 -2.65 -5.54
CA LEU A 406 26.26 -2.88 -6.07
C LEU A 406 26.29 -4.03 -7.07
N LEU A 407 25.42 -5.02 -6.87
CA LEU A 407 25.25 -6.14 -7.77
C LEU A 407 23.82 -6.16 -8.32
N ASP A 408 23.72 -6.02 -9.63
CA ASP A 408 22.48 -6.15 -10.38
C ASP A 408 22.29 -7.60 -10.80
N VAL A 409 21.35 -8.28 -10.14
CA VAL A 409 21.10 -9.71 -10.33
C VAL A 409 19.77 -9.91 -11.06
N ARG A 410 19.36 -8.94 -11.90
CA ARG A 410 18.08 -9.03 -12.59
C ARG A 410 18.00 -10.29 -13.44
N TRP A 411 17.00 -11.09 -13.10
CA TRP A 411 16.67 -12.34 -13.75
C TRP A 411 15.17 -12.52 -13.66
N ALA A 412 14.53 -12.74 -14.80
CA ALA A 412 13.10 -12.96 -14.90
C ALA A 412 12.85 -14.26 -15.65
N LEU A 413 11.85 -15.00 -15.19
CA LEU A 413 11.53 -16.28 -15.79
C LEU A 413 11.06 -16.11 -17.24
N GLY A 414 11.71 -16.81 -18.17
CA GLY A 414 11.36 -16.76 -19.58
C GLY A 414 11.94 -15.57 -20.35
N ASP A 415 12.70 -14.70 -19.68
CA ASP A 415 13.38 -13.57 -20.29
C ASP A 415 14.91 -13.74 -20.24
N PRO A 416 15.57 -14.03 -21.38
CA PRO A 416 17.02 -14.17 -21.43
C PRO A 416 17.77 -12.83 -21.57
N HIS A 417 17.07 -11.69 -21.66
CA HIS A 417 17.69 -10.39 -21.99
C HIS A 417 18.06 -9.55 -20.76
N GLY A 418 18.25 -10.18 -19.60
CA GLY A 418 18.60 -9.49 -18.35
C GLY A 418 19.83 -8.58 -18.48
N HIS A 419 20.85 -8.98 -19.24
CA HIS A 419 22.05 -8.17 -19.49
C HIS A 419 21.74 -6.92 -20.33
N ASP A 420 20.91 -7.05 -21.36
CA ASP A 420 20.50 -5.92 -22.21
C ASP A 420 19.69 -4.90 -21.39
N HIS A 421 18.75 -5.37 -20.57
CA HIS A 421 17.98 -4.51 -19.67
C HIS A 421 18.88 -3.76 -18.67
N TYR A 422 19.92 -4.41 -18.14
CA TYR A 422 20.91 -3.75 -17.29
C TYR A 422 21.62 -2.62 -18.04
N ARG A 423 22.04 -2.85 -19.29
CA ARG A 423 22.72 -1.84 -20.11
C ARG A 423 21.83 -0.65 -20.45
N GLU A 424 20.52 -0.87 -20.53
CA GLU A 424 19.52 0.20 -20.75
C GLU A 424 19.29 1.07 -19.51
N GLY A 425 19.57 0.57 -18.31
CA GLY A 425 19.44 1.33 -17.07
C GLY A 425 19.68 0.52 -15.81
N HIS A 426 20.64 0.93 -14.98
CA HIS A 426 21.01 0.29 -13.70
C HIS A 426 21.40 1.34 -12.65
N LEU A 427 21.50 0.91 -11.38
CA LEU A 427 21.94 1.81 -10.31
C LEU A 427 23.37 2.28 -10.58
N PRO A 428 23.74 3.53 -10.25
CA PRO A 428 25.08 4.06 -10.51
C PRO A 428 26.20 3.17 -9.93
N GLY A 429 27.11 2.71 -10.79
CA GLY A 429 28.21 1.84 -10.42
C GLY A 429 27.84 0.37 -10.14
N ALA A 430 26.62 -0.07 -10.44
CA ALA A 430 26.21 -1.47 -10.31
C ALA A 430 26.87 -2.37 -11.35
N VAL A 431 27.26 -3.58 -10.93
CA VAL A 431 27.82 -4.61 -11.81
C VAL A 431 26.77 -5.66 -12.08
N TYR A 432 26.57 -6.02 -13.34
CA TYR A 432 25.68 -7.11 -13.73
C TYR A 432 26.22 -8.47 -13.27
N VAL A 433 25.33 -9.29 -12.71
CA VAL A 433 25.61 -10.65 -12.26
C VAL A 433 24.59 -11.60 -12.89
N ASP A 434 25.09 -12.50 -13.74
CA ASP A 434 24.27 -13.52 -14.37
C ASP A 434 23.94 -14.63 -13.36
N LEU A 435 22.64 -14.77 -13.05
CA LEU A 435 22.14 -15.74 -12.10
C LEU A 435 22.42 -17.19 -12.53
N ASP A 436 22.26 -17.48 -13.82
CA ASP A 436 22.34 -18.83 -14.37
C ASP A 436 23.80 -19.30 -14.50
N THR A 437 24.73 -18.41 -14.83
CA THR A 437 26.12 -18.77 -15.09
C THR A 437 27.09 -18.45 -13.95
N GLU A 438 26.79 -17.48 -13.10
CA GLU A 438 27.71 -17.03 -12.04
C GLU A 438 27.20 -17.30 -10.62
N LEU A 439 25.88 -17.41 -10.45
CA LEU A 439 25.26 -17.78 -9.17
C LEU A 439 24.73 -19.20 -9.14
N ALA A 440 24.94 -20.00 -10.18
CA ALA A 440 24.52 -21.40 -10.23
C ALA A 440 25.55 -22.27 -10.94
N ALA A 441 25.55 -23.57 -10.64
CA ALA A 441 26.18 -24.56 -11.52
C ALA A 441 25.22 -24.95 -12.65
N ALA A 442 25.74 -25.66 -13.66
CA ALA A 442 24.91 -26.16 -14.76
C ALA A 442 23.75 -27.04 -14.24
N PRO A 443 22.51 -26.84 -14.72
CA PRO A 443 21.36 -27.65 -14.31
C PRO A 443 21.54 -29.11 -14.75
N GLY A 444 21.02 -30.06 -13.95
CA GLY A 444 21.03 -31.46 -14.37
C GLY A 444 20.75 -32.49 -13.26
N GLY A 445 20.27 -33.66 -13.69
CA GLY A 445 20.04 -34.81 -12.81
C GLY A 445 19.10 -34.51 -11.65
N THR A 446 19.50 -34.92 -10.44
CA THR A 446 18.77 -34.67 -9.19
C THR A 446 19.10 -33.32 -8.53
N ALA A 447 19.99 -32.52 -9.13
CA ALA A 447 20.51 -31.28 -8.54
C ALA A 447 19.60 -30.05 -8.76
N GLY A 448 18.55 -30.20 -9.56
CA GLY A 448 17.57 -29.14 -9.83
C GLY A 448 18.05 -28.12 -10.87
N ARG A 449 17.34 -26.99 -10.93
CA ARG A 449 17.45 -25.97 -11.98
C ARG A 449 18.53 -24.92 -11.73
N HIS A 450 18.84 -24.66 -10.46
CA HIS A 450 19.91 -23.74 -10.05
C HIS A 450 20.74 -24.33 -8.91
N PRO A 451 21.53 -25.40 -9.15
CA PRO A 451 22.38 -26.00 -8.13
C PRO A 451 23.38 -24.99 -7.55
N LEU A 452 23.90 -25.28 -6.34
CA LEU A 452 24.97 -24.46 -5.76
C LEU A 452 26.21 -24.49 -6.68
N PRO A 453 26.84 -23.32 -6.95
CA PRO A 453 28.09 -23.27 -7.69
C PRO A 453 29.24 -23.85 -6.85
N GLU A 454 30.25 -24.40 -7.53
CA GLU A 454 31.52 -24.70 -6.89
C GLU A 454 32.11 -23.41 -6.29
N LEU A 455 32.60 -23.49 -5.05
CA LEU A 455 33.07 -22.31 -4.29
C LEU A 455 34.17 -21.55 -5.04
N VAL A 456 35.02 -22.25 -5.79
CA VAL A 456 36.08 -21.65 -6.61
C VAL A 456 35.51 -20.81 -7.76
N ASN A 457 34.42 -21.25 -8.38
CA ASN A 457 33.77 -20.53 -9.48
C ASN A 457 33.06 -19.28 -8.95
N LEU A 458 32.34 -19.41 -7.83
CA LEU A 458 31.70 -18.28 -7.15
C LEU A 458 32.74 -17.25 -6.70
N GLN A 459 33.90 -17.69 -6.17
CA GLN A 459 34.98 -16.78 -5.78
C GLN A 459 35.57 -16.05 -6.99
N GLN A 460 35.77 -16.75 -8.12
CA GLN A 460 36.25 -16.12 -9.35
C GLN A 460 35.25 -15.08 -9.87
N ALA A 461 33.96 -15.37 -9.86
CA ALA A 461 32.92 -14.43 -10.23
C ALA A 461 32.88 -13.22 -9.28
N ALA A 462 32.88 -13.45 -7.96
CA ALA A 462 32.92 -12.40 -6.95
C ALA A 462 34.12 -11.46 -7.10
N ARG A 463 35.29 -11.99 -7.44
CA ARG A 463 36.46 -11.17 -7.78
C ARG A 463 36.24 -10.37 -9.06
N ARG A 464 35.65 -10.95 -10.12
CA ARG A 464 35.33 -10.19 -11.35
C ARG A 464 34.36 -9.04 -11.09
N TRP A 465 33.39 -9.21 -10.18
CA TRP A 465 32.49 -8.12 -9.80
C TRP A 465 33.18 -6.99 -9.04
N GLY A 466 34.41 -7.22 -8.56
CA GLY A 466 35.18 -6.25 -7.77
C GLY A 466 34.97 -6.37 -6.27
N LEU A 467 34.52 -7.53 -5.76
CA LEU A 467 34.34 -7.75 -4.33
C LEU A 467 35.69 -7.89 -3.61
N THR A 468 35.89 -7.02 -2.62
CA THR A 468 37.06 -7.02 -1.74
C THR A 468 36.69 -7.41 -0.31
N ALA A 469 37.67 -7.91 0.45
CA ALA A 469 37.46 -8.24 1.85
C ALA A 469 36.96 -7.01 2.66
N GLY A 470 35.91 -7.20 3.46
CA GLY A 470 35.36 -6.17 4.34
C GLY A 470 34.49 -5.11 3.67
N ARG A 471 34.32 -5.13 2.34
CA ARG A 471 33.41 -4.21 1.65
C ARG A 471 31.97 -4.71 1.76
N ALA A 472 31.05 -3.80 2.12
CA ALA A 472 29.62 -4.08 2.13
C ALA A 472 29.11 -4.36 0.70
N VAL A 473 28.13 -5.24 0.57
CA VAL A 473 27.50 -5.58 -0.72
C VAL A 473 26.02 -5.29 -0.64
N VAL A 474 25.49 -4.66 -1.68
CA VAL A 474 24.05 -4.51 -1.87
C VAL A 474 23.66 -5.18 -3.18
N VAL A 475 22.79 -6.18 -3.10
CA VAL A 475 22.22 -6.89 -4.24
C VAL A 475 20.83 -6.35 -4.53
N TYR A 476 20.46 -6.25 -5.80
CA TYR A 476 19.11 -5.88 -6.21
C TYR A 476 18.73 -6.58 -7.51
N ASP A 477 17.44 -6.58 -7.84
CA ASP A 477 16.92 -7.06 -9.11
C ASP A 477 15.83 -6.12 -9.64
N ALA A 478 15.03 -6.59 -10.61
CA ALA A 478 13.90 -5.86 -11.18
C ALA A 478 12.54 -6.52 -10.86
N VAL A 479 12.50 -7.56 -10.01
CA VAL A 479 11.35 -8.45 -9.82
C VAL A 479 11.01 -8.68 -8.34
N GLY A 480 11.22 -7.66 -7.50
CA GLY A 480 10.80 -7.68 -6.10
C GLY A 480 11.69 -8.50 -5.16
N GLY A 481 12.96 -8.71 -5.51
CA GLY A 481 13.96 -9.31 -4.63
C GLY A 481 14.14 -10.84 -4.77
N LEU A 482 13.45 -11.50 -5.69
CA LEU A 482 13.51 -12.96 -5.87
C LEU A 482 14.89 -13.46 -6.30
N SER A 483 15.52 -12.81 -7.29
CA SER A 483 16.85 -13.18 -7.77
C SER A 483 17.95 -12.57 -6.90
N ALA A 484 17.71 -11.36 -6.36
CA ALA A 484 18.59 -10.74 -5.38
C ALA A 484 18.73 -11.60 -4.10
N ALA A 485 17.65 -12.24 -3.63
CA ALA A 485 17.69 -13.13 -2.48
C ALA A 485 18.63 -14.32 -2.67
N ARG A 486 18.77 -14.85 -3.90
CA ARG A 486 19.73 -15.91 -4.21
C ARG A 486 21.16 -15.42 -4.05
N ALA A 487 21.49 -14.25 -4.61
CA ALA A 487 22.82 -13.67 -4.47
C ALA A 487 23.15 -13.35 -3.00
N TRP A 488 22.19 -12.77 -2.28
CA TRP A 488 22.29 -12.55 -0.84
C TRP A 488 22.63 -13.83 -0.10
N TRP A 489 21.82 -14.89 -0.29
CA TRP A 489 22.01 -16.15 0.41
C TRP A 489 23.35 -16.79 0.07
N LEU A 490 23.77 -16.80 -1.20
CA LEU A 490 25.04 -17.39 -1.63
C LEU A 490 26.25 -16.67 -1.04
N LEU A 491 26.25 -15.34 -1.06
CA LEU A 491 27.35 -14.55 -0.50
C LEU A 491 27.43 -14.72 1.02
N ARG A 492 26.29 -14.76 1.72
CA ARG A 492 26.24 -15.04 3.15
C ARG A 492 26.71 -16.45 3.47
N TRP A 493 26.25 -17.46 2.72
CA TRP A 493 26.71 -18.86 2.84
C TRP A 493 28.21 -19.01 2.60
N ALA A 494 28.76 -18.19 1.71
CA ALA A 494 30.17 -18.12 1.37
C ALA A 494 31.00 -17.20 2.29
N GLY A 495 30.41 -16.66 3.36
CA GLY A 495 31.10 -15.94 4.44
C GLY A 495 31.27 -14.43 4.25
N VAL A 496 30.53 -13.81 3.33
CA VAL A 496 30.48 -12.35 3.23
C VAL A 496 29.60 -11.79 4.36
N ALA A 497 30.19 -10.92 5.18
CA ALA A 497 29.59 -10.48 6.45
C ALA A 497 28.48 -9.42 6.31
N ASP A 498 28.59 -8.50 5.36
CA ASP A 498 27.62 -7.43 5.10
C ASP A 498 27.11 -7.55 3.68
N VAL A 499 25.97 -8.24 3.54
CA VAL A 499 25.24 -8.39 2.29
C VAL A 499 23.81 -7.99 2.56
N ARG A 500 23.32 -6.99 1.84
CA ARG A 500 21.98 -6.43 2.00
C ARG A 500 21.23 -6.47 0.67
N ILE A 501 19.91 -6.55 0.72
CA ILE A 501 19.03 -6.50 -0.45
C ILE A 501 18.41 -5.10 -0.51
N LEU A 502 18.41 -4.47 -1.69
CA LEU A 502 17.69 -3.22 -1.89
C LEU A 502 16.18 -3.46 -1.78
N ASP A 503 15.58 -2.85 -0.77
CA ASP A 503 14.15 -2.92 -0.54
C ASP A 503 13.38 -2.22 -1.66
N GLY A 504 12.41 -2.94 -2.24
CA GLY A 504 11.66 -2.51 -3.42
C GLY A 504 12.45 -2.53 -4.74
N ALA A 505 13.67 -3.07 -4.74
CA ALA A 505 14.48 -3.36 -5.93
C ALA A 505 14.73 -2.13 -6.84
N LEU A 506 15.03 -2.34 -8.13
CA LEU A 506 15.28 -1.25 -9.10
C LEU A 506 14.09 -0.28 -9.21
N ALA A 507 12.87 -0.79 -9.08
CA ALA A 507 11.66 0.02 -9.16
C ALA A 507 11.63 1.10 -8.07
N ALA A 508 11.91 0.74 -6.81
CA ALA A 508 11.92 1.71 -5.72
C ALA A 508 13.03 2.76 -5.88
N TRP A 509 14.18 2.41 -6.47
CA TRP A 509 15.23 3.36 -6.82
C TRP A 509 14.77 4.42 -7.83
N GLN A 510 14.10 3.97 -8.89
CA GLN A 510 13.53 4.86 -9.90
C GLN A 510 12.39 5.72 -9.34
N GLU A 511 11.53 5.14 -8.49
CA GLU A 511 10.43 5.84 -7.84
C GLU A 511 10.89 6.94 -6.89
N ALA A 512 12.04 6.74 -6.24
CA ALA A 512 12.68 7.77 -5.43
C ALA A 512 13.31 8.91 -6.26
N GLY A 513 13.28 8.81 -7.59
CA GLY A 513 13.80 9.83 -8.51
C GLY A 513 15.34 9.88 -8.57
N PHE A 514 16.01 8.83 -8.12
CA PHE A 514 17.47 8.75 -8.19
C PHE A 514 17.94 8.38 -9.60
N PRO A 515 19.11 8.89 -10.02
CA PRO A 515 19.60 8.67 -11.38
C PRO A 515 19.92 7.19 -11.63
N LEU A 516 19.79 6.79 -12.89
CA LEU A 516 20.32 5.54 -13.40
C LEU A 516 21.54 5.82 -14.28
N GLU A 517 22.44 4.84 -14.33
CA GLU A 517 23.50 4.75 -15.33
C GLU A 517 23.10 3.80 -16.46
N THR A 518 23.74 3.96 -17.61
CA THR A 518 23.52 3.14 -18.81
C THR A 518 24.87 2.63 -19.31
N GLY A 519 24.87 1.53 -20.05
CA GLY A 519 26.07 0.88 -20.54
C GLY A 519 26.61 -0.19 -19.58
N GLU A 520 27.91 -0.46 -19.66
CA GLU A 520 28.57 -1.53 -18.93
C GLU A 520 29.48 -0.96 -17.84
N ILE A 521 29.34 -1.43 -16.61
CA ILE A 521 30.32 -1.19 -15.54
C ILE A 521 31.31 -2.35 -15.49
N ILE A 522 32.57 -2.03 -15.79
CA ILE A 522 33.68 -2.97 -15.67
C ILE A 522 34.45 -2.63 -14.38
N SER A 523 34.32 -3.50 -13.38
CA SER A 523 35.06 -3.37 -12.12
C SER A 523 36.50 -3.89 -12.23
N ALA A 524 37.40 -3.27 -11.48
CA ALA A 524 38.71 -3.86 -11.23
C ALA A 524 38.54 -5.16 -10.41
N PRO A 525 39.30 -6.23 -10.70
CA PRO A 525 39.17 -7.46 -9.93
C PRO A 525 39.44 -7.27 -8.44
N GLY A 526 38.54 -7.78 -7.60
CA GLY A 526 38.66 -7.76 -6.15
C GLY A 526 39.55 -8.87 -5.59
N ASP A 527 39.72 -8.89 -4.26
CA ASP A 527 40.63 -9.78 -3.54
C ASP A 527 39.94 -10.78 -2.59
N ILE A 528 38.61 -10.84 -2.61
CA ILE A 528 37.83 -11.67 -1.67
C ILE A 528 38.27 -13.14 -1.68
N VAL A 529 38.25 -13.75 -0.49
CA VAL A 529 38.39 -15.20 -0.28
C VAL A 529 37.10 -15.70 0.34
N LEU A 530 36.48 -16.69 -0.29
CA LEU A 530 35.18 -17.21 0.14
C LEU A 530 35.33 -18.49 0.96
N HIS A 531 34.44 -18.67 1.94
CA HIS A 531 34.38 -19.84 2.80
C HIS A 531 32.94 -20.36 2.87
N ALA A 532 32.67 -21.51 2.26
CA ALA A 532 31.36 -22.15 2.30
C ALA A 532 30.91 -22.55 3.72
N GLY A 533 29.61 -22.78 3.88
CA GLY A 533 29.03 -23.40 5.08
C GLY A 533 28.66 -22.42 6.20
N GLN A 534 28.59 -21.12 5.92
CA GLN A 534 28.20 -20.11 6.92
C GLN A 534 26.68 -19.96 7.07
N LEU A 535 25.90 -20.60 6.20
CA LEU A 535 24.44 -20.74 6.33
C LEU A 535 24.01 -22.21 6.19
N PRO A 536 22.91 -22.64 6.83
CA PRO A 536 22.38 -23.99 6.70
C PRO A 536 21.98 -24.31 5.26
N VAL A 537 22.21 -25.55 4.84
CA VAL A 537 21.78 -26.09 3.54
C VAL A 537 20.95 -27.35 3.80
N LEU A 538 19.92 -27.56 2.98
CA LEU A 538 19.13 -28.79 2.97
C LEU A 538 19.24 -29.44 1.59
N ASP A 539 19.41 -30.75 1.56
CA ASP A 539 19.19 -31.56 0.37
C ASP A 539 17.70 -31.95 0.26
N ALA A 540 17.33 -32.66 -0.80
CA ALA A 540 15.95 -33.05 -1.05
C ALA A 540 15.36 -33.91 0.09
N ASP A 541 16.15 -34.83 0.66
CA ASP A 541 15.73 -35.66 1.78
C ASP A 541 15.57 -34.85 3.08
N GLY A 542 16.46 -33.89 3.30
CA GLY A 542 16.39 -32.92 4.37
C GLY A 542 15.12 -32.07 4.29
N ALA A 543 14.81 -31.53 3.12
CA ALA A 543 13.57 -30.77 2.89
C ALA A 543 12.33 -31.63 3.12
N ALA A 544 12.29 -32.85 2.59
CA ALA A 544 11.18 -33.78 2.79
C ALA A 544 10.99 -34.16 4.27
N ARG A 545 12.08 -34.26 5.04
CA ARG A 545 12.02 -34.49 6.49
C ARG A 545 11.48 -33.27 7.22
N VAL A 546 11.94 -32.06 6.89
CA VAL A 546 11.42 -30.81 7.50
C VAL A 546 9.93 -30.66 7.21
N ALA A 547 9.46 -30.99 6.01
CA ALA A 547 8.04 -30.96 5.67
C ALA A 547 7.18 -31.94 6.50
N ARG A 548 7.77 -33.02 7.05
CA ARG A 548 7.04 -33.99 7.89
C ARG A 548 7.15 -33.70 9.38
N GLU A 549 8.32 -33.23 9.81
CA GLU A 549 8.69 -33.13 11.24
C GLU A 549 8.71 -31.68 11.75
N GLY A 550 8.56 -30.70 10.85
CA GLY A 550 8.59 -29.28 11.14
C GLY A 550 7.71 -28.48 10.18
N VAL A 551 8.12 -27.25 9.88
CA VAL A 551 7.42 -26.36 8.95
C VAL A 551 8.34 -26.08 7.77
N LEU A 552 7.91 -26.47 6.57
CA LEU A 552 8.55 -26.11 5.31
C LEU A 552 7.61 -25.14 4.57
N LEU A 553 8.02 -23.89 4.44
CA LEU A 553 7.24 -22.88 3.72
C LEU A 553 7.55 -22.95 2.22
N ASP A 554 6.52 -23.05 1.39
CA ASP A 554 6.65 -22.95 -0.07
C ASP A 554 6.31 -21.53 -0.54
N ALA A 555 7.32 -20.75 -0.88
CA ALA A 555 7.16 -19.35 -1.28
C ALA A 555 6.72 -19.15 -2.75
N ARG A 556 6.28 -20.22 -3.44
CA ARG A 556 5.81 -20.13 -4.84
C ARG A 556 4.35 -19.69 -4.91
N ALA A 557 3.95 -19.18 -6.07
CA ALA A 557 2.57 -18.84 -6.37
C ALA A 557 1.62 -20.02 -6.11
N ALA A 558 0.40 -19.71 -5.66
CA ALA A 558 -0.52 -20.70 -5.09
C ALA A 558 -0.94 -21.78 -6.10
N GLU A 559 -1.07 -21.43 -7.37
CA GLU A 559 -1.35 -22.35 -8.48
C GLU A 559 -0.18 -23.29 -8.79
N ARG A 560 1.07 -22.84 -8.59
CA ARG A 560 2.27 -23.69 -8.72
C ARG A 560 2.39 -24.64 -7.54
N TYR A 561 2.09 -24.14 -6.34
CA TYR A 561 2.02 -24.95 -5.13
C TYR A 561 0.98 -26.08 -5.26
N ARG A 562 -0.24 -25.78 -5.74
CA ARG A 562 -1.28 -26.78 -5.99
C ARG A 562 -1.00 -27.69 -7.20
N GLY A 563 -0.03 -27.33 -8.04
CA GLY A 563 0.36 -28.07 -9.23
C GLY A 563 -0.60 -27.92 -10.41
N GLU A 564 -1.38 -26.83 -10.42
CA GLU A 564 -2.33 -26.48 -11.48
C GLU A 564 -1.60 -25.91 -12.71
N VAL A 565 -0.53 -25.16 -12.46
CA VAL A 565 0.34 -24.56 -13.48
C VAL A 565 1.79 -24.89 -13.11
N GLU A 566 2.53 -25.50 -14.02
CA GLU A 566 3.99 -25.64 -13.86
C GLU A 566 4.69 -25.30 -15.18
N PRO A 567 5.18 -24.06 -15.33
CA PRO A 567 5.78 -23.61 -16.57
C PRO A 567 7.26 -23.99 -16.71
N ILE A 568 7.91 -24.51 -15.66
CA ILE A 568 9.37 -24.55 -15.56
C ILE A 568 9.90 -25.92 -15.16
N ASP A 569 9.36 -26.48 -14.08
CA ASP A 569 9.91 -27.64 -13.41
C ASP A 569 9.28 -28.93 -13.98
N PRO A 570 10.01 -30.05 -14.06
CA PRO A 570 9.50 -31.28 -14.68
C PRO A 570 8.28 -31.89 -13.99
N ARG A 571 8.00 -31.48 -12.74
CA ARG A 571 6.90 -31.97 -11.92
C ARG A 571 6.21 -30.79 -11.25
N ALA A 572 4.91 -30.67 -11.50
CA ALA A 572 4.04 -29.69 -10.84
C ALA A 572 3.78 -30.06 -9.37
N GLY A 573 3.44 -29.05 -8.57
CA GLY A 573 3.03 -29.20 -7.17
C GLY A 573 4.14 -28.90 -6.17
N HIS A 574 3.95 -29.33 -4.93
CA HIS A 574 4.81 -29.03 -3.78
C HIS A 574 5.40 -30.28 -3.13
N ILE A 575 6.35 -30.08 -2.22
CA ILE A 575 6.88 -31.15 -1.38
C ILE A 575 5.77 -31.53 -0.37
N PRO A 576 5.32 -32.80 -0.32
CA PRO A 576 4.24 -33.19 0.59
C PRO A 576 4.53 -32.81 2.04
N GLY A 577 3.61 -32.06 2.66
CA GLY A 577 3.75 -31.53 4.03
C GLY A 577 4.33 -30.11 4.12
N ALA A 578 4.75 -29.52 3.00
CA ALA A 578 4.98 -28.07 2.93
C ALA A 578 3.66 -27.31 3.16
N VAL A 579 3.76 -26.05 3.57
CA VAL A 579 2.62 -25.13 3.77
C VAL A 579 2.80 -23.83 3.00
#